data_AF-A0A538HAV3-F1
#
_entry.id   AF-A0A538HAV3-F1
#
_cell.length_a   1.000
_cell.length_b   1.000
_cell.length_c   1.000
_cell.angle_alpha   90.00
_cell.angle_beta   90.00
_cell.angle_gamma   90.00
#
_symmetry.space_group_name_H-M   'P 1'
#
loop_
_entity.id
_entity.type
_entity.pdbx_description
1 polymer ?
#
loop_
_entity_poly.entity_id
_entity_poly.type
_entity_poly.pdbx_seq_one_letter_code
_entity_poly.pdbx_strand_id
1 'polypeptide(L)'
;MAGFGVFRQTGDVELGYTLRRDRWGRGYATEAAQACLEAGLARLDVARIVAVVDEENLRSSRVAERLGMAVVDTVDVHGRPHSLFAFRLGPAA
;
A
#
# COMPACT_ATOMS: atom_id res chain seq x y z
N MET A 1 -11.34 -2.32 6.06
CA MET A 1 -10.36 -1.66 6.93
C MET A 1 -9.21 -1.21 6.03
N ALA A 2 -8.73 0.02 6.24
CA ALA A 2 -7.50 0.53 5.66
C ALA A 2 -6.77 1.27 6.79
N GLY A 3 -5.45 1.22 6.80
CA GLY A 3 -4.66 1.84 7.86
C GLY A 3 -3.17 1.56 7.74
N PHE A 4 -2.42 2.04 8.72
CA PHE A 4 -0.98 1.98 8.73
C PHE A 4 -0.43 0.95 9.71
N GLY A 5 0.62 0.25 9.28
CA GLY A 5 1.50 -0.57 10.09
C GLY A 5 2.96 -0.21 9.83
N VAL A 6 3.87 -1.02 10.38
CA VAL A 6 5.31 -0.93 10.08
C VAL A 6 5.72 -2.21 9.39
N PHE A 7 6.24 -2.11 8.17
CA PHE A 7 6.79 -3.26 7.48
C PHE A 7 8.13 -3.63 8.10
N ARG A 8 8.16 -4.72 8.88
CA ARG A 8 9.31 -5.03 9.76
C ARG A 8 10.65 -5.23 9.04
N GLN A 9 10.65 -5.64 7.77
CA GLN A 9 11.89 -5.89 7.04
C GLN A 9 12.63 -4.60 6.68
N THR A 10 11.91 -3.49 6.47
CA THR A 10 12.52 -2.20 6.07
C THR A 10 12.32 -1.08 7.09
N GLY A 11 11.36 -1.23 8.01
CA GLY A 11 10.92 -0.18 8.92
C GLY A 11 10.02 0.88 8.28
N ASP A 12 9.65 0.72 7.01
CA ASP A 12 8.76 1.66 6.32
C ASP A 12 7.34 1.62 6.90
N VAL A 13 6.64 2.75 6.79
CA VAL A 13 5.19 2.80 7.02
C VAL A 13 4.47 2.03 5.93
N GLU A 14 3.71 1.02 6.33
CA GLU A 14 2.95 0.14 5.44
C GLU A 14 1.48 0.53 5.43
N LEU A 15 0.93 0.81 4.25
CA LEU A 15 -0.50 0.95 4.01
C LEU A 15 -1.12 -0.42 3.72
N GLY A 16 -1.86 -0.94 4.69
CA GLY A 16 -2.65 -2.16 4.55
C GLY A 16 -4.12 -1.86 4.28
N TYR A 17 -4.76 -2.65 3.42
CA TYR A 17 -6.21 -2.57 3.19
C TYR A 17 -6.84 -3.95 2.97
N THR A 18 -8.04 -4.13 3.52
CA THR A 18 -8.83 -5.35 3.37
C THR A 18 -10.30 -5.01 3.31
N LEU A 19 -11.02 -5.63 2.39
CA LEU A 19 -12.45 -5.42 2.18
C LEU A 19 -13.15 -6.77 2.11
N ARG A 20 -14.34 -6.88 2.69
CA ARG A 20 -15.16 -8.10 2.60
C ARG A 20 -15.48 -8.43 1.14
N ARG A 21 -15.47 -9.73 0.83
CA ARG A 21 -15.64 -10.25 -0.55
C ARG A 21 -16.95 -9.82 -1.21
N ASP A 22 -18.04 -9.75 -0.45
CA ASP A 22 -19.37 -9.30 -0.90
C ASP A 22 -19.43 -7.80 -1.26
N ARG A 23 -18.37 -7.04 -0.98
CA ARG A 23 -18.26 -5.60 -1.28
C ARG A 23 -17.22 -5.28 -2.34
N TRP A 24 -16.60 -6.30 -2.94
CA TRP A 24 -15.62 -6.11 -4.01
C TRP A 24 -16.25 -5.55 -5.29
N GLY A 25 -15.43 -4.94 -6.14
CA GLY A 25 -15.85 -4.41 -7.46
C GLY A 25 -16.56 -3.05 -7.41
N ARG A 26 -16.58 -2.39 -6.24
CA ARG A 26 -17.29 -1.11 -6.02
C ARG A 26 -16.38 0.09 -5.71
N GLY A 27 -15.07 -0.08 -5.77
CA GLY A 27 -14.10 1.00 -5.52
C GLY A 27 -13.79 1.29 -4.05
N TYR A 28 -14.54 0.76 -3.08
CA TYR A 28 -14.36 1.09 -1.65
C TYR A 28 -12.95 0.84 -1.09
N ALA A 29 -12.24 -0.19 -1.57
CA ALA A 29 -10.87 -0.44 -1.14
C ALA A 29 -9.93 0.68 -1.59
N THR A 30 -10.10 1.15 -2.83
CA THR A 30 -9.33 2.28 -3.39
C THR A 30 -9.67 3.57 -2.66
N GLU A 31 -10.96 3.86 -2.46
CA GLU A 31 -11.41 5.07 -1.74
C GLU A 31 -10.84 5.12 -0.31
N ALA A 32 -10.97 4.03 0.45
CA ALA A 32 -10.45 3.97 1.82
C ALA A 32 -8.91 4.04 1.87
N ALA A 33 -8.22 3.33 0.97
CA ALA A 33 -6.77 3.35 0.93
C ALA A 33 -6.22 4.71 0.48
N GLN A 34 -6.92 5.41 -0.42
CA GLN A 34 -6.56 6.76 -0.85
C GLN A 34 -6.70 7.76 0.29
N ALA A 35 -7.81 7.74 1.01
CA ALA A 35 -8.00 8.62 2.17
C ALA A 35 -6.93 8.38 3.25
N CYS A 36 -6.56 7.12 3.49
CA CYS A 36 -5.45 6.79 4.38
C CYS A 36 -4.12 7.34 3.84
N LEU A 37 -3.79 7.08 2.57
CA LEU A 37 -2.55 7.55 1.94
C LEU A 37 -2.42 9.07 2.06
N GLU A 38 -3.44 9.83 1.67
CA GLU A 38 -3.47 11.30 1.77
C GLU A 38 -3.27 11.77 3.21
N ALA A 39 -3.95 11.14 4.18
CA ALA A 39 -3.78 11.46 5.60
C ALA A 39 -2.37 11.13 6.12
N GLY A 40 -1.76 10.04 5.65
CA GLY A 40 -0.40 9.65 5.97
C GLY A 40 0.61 10.65 5.44
N LEU A 41 0.51 11.01 4.16
CA LEU A 41 1.39 11.99 3.53
C LEU A 41 1.30 13.39 4.19
N ALA A 42 0.12 13.77 4.68
CA ALA A 42 -0.07 15.06 5.34
C ALA A 42 0.43 15.12 6.79
N ARG A 43 0.67 13.98 7.45
CA ARG A 43 0.89 13.91 8.91
C ARG A 43 2.13 13.15 9.35
N LEU A 44 2.65 12.26 8.51
CA LEU A 44 3.81 11.43 8.80
C LEU A 44 5.04 12.02 8.15
N ASP A 45 6.10 12.18 8.92
CA ASP A 45 7.42 12.57 8.42
C ASP A 45 8.17 11.33 7.94
N VAL A 46 7.82 10.85 6.73
CA VAL A 46 8.39 9.63 6.13
C VAL A 46 8.77 9.86 4.67
N ALA A 47 9.88 9.26 4.24
CA ALA A 47 10.35 9.37 2.86
C ALA A 47 9.42 8.67 1.85
N ARG A 48 8.74 7.61 2.29
CA ARG A 48 7.81 6.82 1.48
C ARG A 48 6.78 6.10 2.34
N ILE A 49 5.64 5.78 1.72
CA ILE A 49 4.66 4.83 2.24
C ILE A 49 4.66 3.63 1.31
N VAL A 50 4.68 2.42 1.86
CA VAL A 50 4.74 1.17 1.09
C VAL A 50 3.45 0.37 1.20
N ALA A 51 3.21 -0.53 0.25
CA ALA A 51 2.20 -1.57 0.37
C ALA A 51 2.82 -2.90 -0.07
N VAL A 52 2.68 -3.94 0.76
CA VAL A 52 3.23 -5.26 0.49
C VAL A 52 2.12 -6.17 0.00
N VAL A 53 2.24 -6.65 -1.24
CA VAL A 53 1.15 -7.35 -1.92
C VAL A 53 1.65 -8.67 -2.48
N ASP A 54 1.03 -9.78 -2.07
CA ASP A 54 1.27 -11.10 -2.65
C ASP A 54 1.11 -11.02 -4.17
N GLU A 55 2.09 -11.50 -4.95
CA GLU A 55 2.11 -11.35 -6.41
C GLU A 55 0.89 -11.98 -7.09
N GLU A 56 0.28 -13.01 -6.46
CA GLU A 56 -0.94 -13.63 -6.95
C GLU A 56 -2.19 -12.78 -6.69
N ASN A 57 -2.11 -11.79 -5.80
CA ASN A 57 -3.23 -10.93 -5.42
C ASN A 57 -3.40 -9.71 -6.34
N LEU A 58 -3.75 -9.99 -7.60
CA LEU A 58 -3.96 -8.97 -8.64
C LEU A 58 -4.99 -7.90 -8.27
N ARG A 59 -5.94 -8.21 -7.37
CA ARG A 59 -6.94 -7.23 -6.91
C ARG A 59 -6.29 -6.17 -6.04
N SER A 60 -5.39 -6.58 -5.15
CA SER A 60 -4.67 -5.66 -4.28
C SER A 60 -3.63 -4.86 -5.06
N SER A 61 -2.92 -5.47 -6.01
CA SER A 61 -1.97 -4.76 -6.88
C SER A 61 -2.66 -3.64 -7.65
N ARG A 62 -3.84 -3.91 -8.23
CA ARG A 62 -4.66 -2.89 -8.91
C ARG A 62 -5.18 -1.78 -8.00
N VAL A 63 -5.20 -1.97 -6.67
CA VAL A 63 -5.49 -0.87 -5.74
C VAL A 63 -4.25 0.00 -5.59
N ALA A 64 -3.08 -0.59 -5.31
CA ALA A 64 -1.82 0.13 -5.18
C ALA A 64 -1.48 0.94 -6.44
N GLU A 65 -1.66 0.35 -7.63
CA GLU A 65 -1.49 1.05 -8.91
C GLU A 65 -2.43 2.25 -9.06
N ARG A 66 -3.71 2.12 -8.67
CA ARG A 66 -4.68 3.23 -8.71
C ARG A 66 -4.37 4.34 -7.73
N LEU A 67 -3.65 4.05 -6.65
CA LEU A 67 -3.14 5.04 -5.70
C LEU A 67 -1.89 5.75 -6.25
N GLY A 68 -1.41 5.41 -7.45
CA GLY A 68 -0.19 5.97 -8.02
C GLY A 68 1.10 5.39 -7.43
N MET A 69 1.02 4.25 -6.73
CA MET A 69 2.21 3.55 -6.22
C MET A 69 2.87 2.76 -7.34
N ALA A 70 4.20 2.63 -7.28
CA ALA A 70 4.97 1.82 -8.21
C ALA A 70 5.65 0.66 -7.48
N VAL A 71 5.78 -0.48 -8.13
CA VAL A 71 6.62 -1.58 -7.63
C VAL A 71 8.07 -1.10 -7.61
N VAL A 72 8.73 -1.24 -6.47
CA VAL A 72 10.14 -0.87 -6.28
C VAL A 72 11.03 -2.05 -5.95
N ASP A 73 10.45 -3.16 -5.51
CA ASP A 73 11.15 -4.39 -5.14
C ASP A 73 10.20 -5.58 -5.11
N THR A 74 10.76 -6.79 -5.01
CA THR A 74 10.04 -8.01 -4.63
C THR A 74 10.65 -8.56 -3.34
N VAL A 75 9.82 -8.77 -2.33
CA VAL A 75 10.22 -9.23 -1.00
C VAL A 75 9.61 -10.59 -0.68
N ASP A 76 10.34 -11.43 0.07
CA ASP A 76 9.78 -12.69 0.59
C ASP A 76 9.06 -12.43 1.91
N VAL A 77 7.77 -12.79 1.95
CA VAL A 77 6.96 -12.76 3.16
C VAL A 77 6.37 -14.16 3.37
N HIS A 78 6.85 -14.84 4.42
CA HIS A 78 6.43 -16.20 4.78
C HIS A 78 6.66 -17.24 3.66
N GLY A 79 7.76 -17.14 2.91
CA GLY A 79 8.11 -18.06 1.83
C GLY A 79 7.33 -17.81 0.54
N ARG A 80 6.69 -16.64 0.39
CA ARG A 80 5.98 -16.24 -0.82
C ARG A 80 6.46 -14.89 -1.32
N PRO A 81 6.65 -14.72 -2.65
CA PRO A 81 7.02 -13.43 -3.21
C PRO A 81 5.86 -12.43 -3.10
N HIS A 82 6.19 -11.24 -2.63
CA HIS A 82 5.29 -10.10 -2.57
C HIS A 82 5.92 -8.93 -3.30
N SER A 83 5.15 -8.26 -4.16
CA SER A 83 5.55 -6.98 -4.73
C SER A 83 5.51 -5.90 -3.65
N LEU A 84 6.63 -5.17 -3.51
CA LEU A 84 6.72 -3.99 -2.65
C LEU A 84 6.38 -2.75 -3.49
N PHE A 85 5.17 -2.23 -3.29
CA PHE A 85 4.74 -0.96 -3.87
C PHE A 85 5.21 0.20 -3.00
N ALA A 86 5.57 1.33 -3.60
CA ALA A 86 5.90 2.55 -2.89
C ALA A 86 5.25 3.79 -3.51
N PHE A 87 4.76 4.67 -2.66
CA PHE A 87 4.48 6.07 -2.97
C PHE A 87 5.59 6.92 -2.37
N ARG A 88 6.34 7.64 -3.20
CA ARG A 88 7.39 8.56 -2.76
C ARG A 88 6.85 9.97 -2.72
N LEU A 89 7.11 10.69 -1.63
CA LEU A 89 7.05 12.15 -1.68
C LEU A 89 8.26 12.60 -2.49
N GLY A 90 8.04 13.41 -3.53
CA GLY A 90 9.13 14.18 -4.11
C GLY A 90 9.79 15.04 -3.01
N PRO A 91 11.02 15.55 -3.22
CA PRO A 91 11.60 16.49 -2.26
C PRO A 91 10.59 17.60 -1.98
N ALA A 92 10.30 17.85 -0.70
CA ALA A 92 9.59 19.06 -0.29
C ALA A 92 10.40 20.24 -0.83
N ALA A 93 9.80 21.01 -1.74
CA ALA A 93 10.39 22.24 -2.25
C ALA A 93 10.57 23.27 -1.14
#